data_AF-A0A926LP15-F1
#
_entry.id   AF-A0A926LP15-F1
#
_cell.length_a   1.000
_cell.length_b   1.000
_cell.length_c   1.000
_cell.angle_alpha   90.00
_cell.angle_beta   90.00
_cell.angle_gamma   90.00
#
_symmetry.space_group_name_H-M   'P 1'
#
loop_
_entity.id
_entity.type
_entity.pdbx_description
1 polymer ?
#
loop_
_entity_poly.entity_id
_entity_poly.type
_entity_poly.pdbx_seq_one_letter_code
_entity_poly.pdbx_strand_id
1 'polypeptide(L)' 'MTLPADDTRIPLPELAPPDHTDHPVLAAILAELRSREGESTVVAHYEDAP' A
#
# COMPACT_ATOMS: atom_id res chain seq x y z
N MET A 1 -1.32 -24.12 -22.17
CA MET A 1 -2.18 -23.81 -21.03
C MET A 1 -2.16 -22.30 -20.85
N THR A 2 -3.18 -21.60 -21.34
CA THR A 2 -3.32 -20.14 -21.18
C THR A 2 -3.92 -19.86 -19.81
N LEU A 3 -3.24 -19.08 -18.96
CA LEU A 3 -3.83 -18.57 -17.72
C LEU A 3 -5.13 -17.84 -18.05
N PRO A 4 -6.24 -18.07 -17.30
CA PRO A 4 -7.45 -17.31 -17.51
C PRO A 4 -7.13 -15.83 -17.31
N ALA A 5 -7.60 -14.98 -18.23
CA ALA A 5 -7.53 -13.55 -18.04
C ALA A 5 -8.31 -13.24 -16.76
N ASP A 6 -7.61 -12.69 -15.76
CA ASP A 6 -8.20 -12.15 -14.55
C ASP A 6 -9.09 -10.96 -14.95
N ASP A 7 -10.32 -11.28 -15.34
CA ASP A 7 -11.38 -10.36 -15.76
C ASP A 7 -12.07 -9.73 -14.53
N THR A 8 -11.53 -9.96 -13.33
CA THR A 8 -11.97 -9.41 -12.04
C THR A 8 -11.05 -8.31 -11.51
N ARG A 9 -10.26 -7.68 -12.38
CA ARG A 9 -9.47 -6.48 -12.03
C ARG A 9 -10.36 -5.25 -11.87
N ILE A 10 -11.24 -5.28 -10.88
CA ILE A 10 -11.76 -4.03 -10.32
C ILE A 10 -10.55 -3.36 -9.66
N PRO A 11 -10.10 -2.19 -10.14
CA PRO A 11 -8.99 -1.51 -9.49
C PRO A 11 -9.39 -1.23 -8.04
N LEU A 12 -8.47 -1.51 -7.10
CA LEU A 12 -8.65 -1.13 -5.72
C LEU A 12 -8.93 0.38 -5.67
N PRO A 13 -9.94 0.81 -4.89
CA PRO A 13 -10.19 2.24 -4.74
C PRO A 13 -8.95 2.91 -4.14
N GLU A 14 -8.57 4.04 -4.70
CA GLU A 14 -7.50 4.86 -4.13
C GLU A 14 -7.96 5.37 -2.75
N LEU A 15 -7.21 4.98 -1.71
CA LEU A 15 -7.45 5.44 -0.35
C LEU A 15 -6.46 6.57 -0.05
N ALA A 16 -6.98 7.77 0.19
CA ALA A 16 -6.16 8.84 0.70
C ALA A 16 -5.71 8.51 2.13
N PRO A 17 -4.41 8.59 2.46
CA PRO A 17 -3.96 8.44 3.83
C PRO A 17 -4.56 9.57 4.69
N PRO A 18 -4.88 9.30 5.97
CA PRO A 18 -5.38 10.32 6.87
C PRO A 18 -4.28 11.34 7.21
N ASP A 19 -4.64 12.63 7.22
CA ASP A 19 -3.70 13.70 7.52
C ASP A 19 -3.22 13.67 8.99
N HIS A 20 -4.08 13.23 9.89
CA HIS A 20 -3.84 13.23 11.34
C HIS A 20 -4.54 12.06 12.04
N THR A 21 -4.04 11.74 13.23
CA THR A 21 -4.62 10.75 14.13
C THR A 21 -4.22 11.07 15.57
N ASP A 22 -5.12 10.86 16.53
CA ASP A 22 -4.83 11.00 17.96
C ASP A 22 -4.06 9.78 18.51
N HIS A 23 -3.89 8.72 17.72
CA HIS A 23 -3.14 7.54 18.13
C HIS A 23 -1.63 7.77 17.95
N PRO A 24 -0.84 7.86 19.03
CA PRO A 24 0.54 8.40 18.97
C PRO A 24 1.46 7.57 18.07
N VAL A 25 1.33 6.24 18.12
CA VAL A 25 2.13 5.33 17.26
C VAL A 25 1.77 5.50 15.78
N LEU A 26 0.48 5.63 15.46
CA LEU A 26 0.03 5.78 14.08
C LEU A 26 0.44 7.16 13.54
N ALA A 27 0.39 8.19 14.37
CA ALA A 27 0.86 9.53 14.01
C ALA A 27 2.35 9.53 13.65
N ALA A 28 3.19 8.83 14.40
CA ALA A 28 4.62 8.68 14.10
C ALA A 28 4.85 7.94 12.77
N ILE A 29 4.11 6.86 12.52
CA ILE A 29 4.19 6.11 11.26
C ILE A 29 3.78 6.99 10.07
N LEU A 30 2.66 7.72 10.17
CA LEU A 30 2.21 8.61 9.09
C LEU A 30 3.19 9.76 8.83
N ALA A 31 3.82 10.30 9.88
CA ALA A 31 4.86 11.31 9.73
C ALA A 31 6.10 10.77 8.99
N GLU A 32 6.54 9.56 9.35
CA GLU A 32 7.67 8.90 8.70
C GLU A 32 7.35 8.57 7.23
N LEU A 33 6.16 8.05 6.94
CA LEU A 33 5.73 7.73 5.57
C LEU A 33 5.70 8.97 4.68
N ARG A 34 5.18 10.10 5.17
CA ARG A 34 5.23 11.39 4.45
C ARG A 34 6.65 11.89 4.22
N SER A 35 7.55 11.68 5.17
CA SER A 35 8.97 12.03 4.98
C SER A 35 9.62 11.21 3.84
N ARG A 36 9.09 10.02 3.55
CA ARG A 36 9.61 9.07 2.56
C ARG A 36 8.83 9.05 1.24
N GLU A 37 7.80 9.88 1.08
CA GLU A 37 6.91 9.88 -0.10
C GLU A 37 7.61 10.20 -1.43
N GLY A 38 8.87 10.69 -1.39
CA GLY A 38 9.75 10.88 -2.55
C GLY A 38 10.80 9.79 -2.76
N GLU A 39 10.92 8.83 -1.84
CA GLU A 39 11.80 7.67 -1.96
C GLU A 39 11.01 6.52 -2.59
N SER A 40 11.60 5.82 -3.58
CA SER A 40 10.86 4.79 -4.32
C SER A 40 10.26 3.76 -3.37
N THR A 41 8.94 3.62 -3.39
CA THR A 41 8.23 2.65 -2.55
C THR A 41 8.70 1.24 -2.89
N VAL A 42 9.44 0.61 -1.97
CA VAL A 42 9.83 -0.79 -2.08
C VAL A 42 8.61 -1.64 -1.74
N VAL A 43 7.85 -2.04 -2.77
CA VAL A 43 6.74 -2.98 -2.61
C VAL A 43 7.34 -4.39 -2.47
N ALA A 44 7.16 -4.99 -1.29
CA ALA A 44 7.53 -6.38 -1.08
C ALA A 44 6.58 -7.28 -1.90
N HIS A 45 7.11 -7.89 -2.96
CA HIS A 45 6.42 -8.95 -3.67
C HIS A 45 6.52 -10.22 -2.82
N TYR A 46 5.43 -10.54 -2.12
CA TYR A 46 5.27 -11.84 -1.48
C TYR A 46 4.87 -12.84 -2.56
N GLU A 47 5.74 -13.79 -2.87
CA GLU A 47 5.33 -14.96 -3.63
C GLU A 47 4.47 -15.84 -2.72
N ASP A 48 3.34 -16.33 -3.24
CA ASP A 48 2.50 -17.28 -2.53
C ASP A 48 3.36 -18.51 -2.16
N ALA A 49 3.50 -18.75 -0.86
CA ALA A 49 4.20 -19.92 -0.36
C ALA A 49 3.40 -21.19 -0.74
N PRO A 50 4.10 -22.30 -1.10
CA PRO A 50 3.50 -23.50 -1.69
C PRO A 50 2.51 -24.25 -0.78
#